data_AF-W2IK52-F1
#
_entry.id   AF-W2IK52-F1
#
_cell.length_a   1.000
_cell.length_b   1.000
_cell.length_c   1.000
_cell.angle_alpha   90.00
_cell.angle_beta   90.00
_cell.angle_gamma   90.00
#
_symmetry.space_group_name_H-M   'P 1'
#
loop_
_entity.id
_entity.type
_entity.pdbx_description
1 polymer ?
#
loop_
_entity_poly.entity_id
_entity_poly.type
_entity_poly.pdbx_seq_one_letter_code
_entity_poly.pdbx_strand_id
1 'polypeptide(L)'
;MKRSIVQDSETPAKPIDKKHRVSSEAAPLDQEAIDSFTRDGFVLLRDAFSSSTAEKCRDLIWTRLEQDGITKDPSTWVERHGIPGNSAVLYRNSEE
;
A
#
# COMPACT_ATOMS: atom_id res chain seq x y z
N MET A 1 -43.52 39.05 9.62
CA MET A 1 -43.60 37.94 10.60
C MET A 1 -42.66 36.83 10.14
N LYS A 2 -41.69 36.45 11.01
CA LYS A 2 -40.93 35.19 11.20
C LYS A 2 -40.79 34.23 9.99
N ARG A 3 -39.62 33.68 9.62
CA ARG A 3 -38.64 32.94 10.46
C ARG A 3 -37.23 32.93 9.83
N SER A 4 -36.21 33.05 10.67
CA SER A 4 -34.83 32.63 10.40
C SER A 4 -34.74 31.11 10.29
N ILE A 5 -33.94 30.61 9.33
CA ILE A 5 -33.29 29.30 9.40
C ILE A 5 -31.78 29.58 9.44
N VAL A 6 -31.10 28.98 10.41
CA VAL A 6 -29.65 28.86 10.51
C VAL A 6 -29.36 27.37 10.38
N GLN A 7 -28.50 26.97 9.44
CA GLN A 7 -27.82 25.66 9.31
C GLN A 7 -27.12 25.68 7.95
N ASP A 8 -25.88 25.24 7.73
CA ASP A 8 -24.83 24.72 8.59
C ASP A 8 -23.52 25.01 7.83
N SER A 9 -22.47 25.37 8.55
CA SER A 9 -21.19 25.74 7.98
C SER A 9 -20.40 24.49 7.59
N GLU A 10 -20.60 23.96 6.39
CA GLU A 10 -19.72 22.93 5.84
C GLU A 10 -18.67 23.59 4.94
N THR A 11 -17.44 23.60 5.45
CA THR A 11 -16.24 24.11 4.78
C THR A 11 -16.01 23.27 3.52
N PRO A 12 -15.69 23.85 2.35
CA PRO A 12 -15.57 23.08 1.12
C PRO A 12 -14.38 22.12 1.23
N ALA A 13 -14.69 20.82 1.37
CA ALA A 13 -13.71 19.76 1.23
C ALA A 13 -13.03 19.92 -0.14
N LYS A 14 -11.71 20.15 -0.11
CA LYS A 14 -10.89 20.32 -1.32
C LYS A 14 -11.08 19.10 -2.23
N PRO A 15 -11.11 19.28 -3.56
CA PRO A 15 -11.23 18.16 -4.49
C PRO A 15 -10.02 17.26 -4.28
N ILE A 16 -10.26 15.98 -3.98
CA ILE A 16 -9.22 14.96 -3.92
C ILE A 16 -8.59 14.91 -5.32
N ASP A 17 -7.32 15.29 -5.44
CA ASP A 17 -6.56 15.24 -6.68
C ASP A 17 -6.68 13.82 -7.28
N LYS A 18 -7.47 13.71 -8.34
CA LYS A 18 -7.63 12.48 -9.10
C LYS A 18 -6.25 12.14 -9.66
N LYS A 19 -5.72 10.99 -9.22
CA LYS A 19 -4.42 10.43 -9.62
C LYS A 19 -4.14 10.73 -11.08
N HIS A 20 -3.10 11.52 -11.34
CA HIS A 20 -2.60 11.80 -12.66
C HIS A 20 -2.12 10.48 -13.28
N ARG A 21 -3.03 9.78 -13.98
CA ARG A 21 -2.67 8.64 -14.82
C ARG A 21 -1.74 9.22 -15.88
N VAL A 22 -0.45 8.94 -15.74
CA VAL A 22 0.52 9.23 -16.80
C VAL A 22 0.07 8.40 -17.99
N SER A 23 -0.53 9.06 -18.97
CA SER A 23 -0.96 8.45 -20.22
C SER A 23 0.30 8.12 -21.01
N SER A 24 0.75 6.87 -20.94
CA SER A 24 1.64 6.33 -21.97
C SER A 24 0.81 6.10 -23.22
N GLU A 25 1.22 6.65 -24.36
CA GLU A 25 0.49 6.48 -25.63
C GLU A 25 0.55 5.04 -26.17
N ALA A 26 1.54 4.26 -25.75
CA ALA A 26 1.65 2.85 -26.07
C ALA A 26 1.04 1.98 -24.97
N ALA A 27 0.36 0.90 -25.36
CA ALA A 27 -0.10 -0.11 -24.43
C ALA A 27 1.09 -0.64 -23.60
N PRO A 28 0.99 -0.69 -22.26
CA PRO A 28 2.12 -1.02 -21.39
C PRO A 28 2.58 -2.48 -21.47
N LEU A 29 1.79 -3.34 -22.12
CA LEU A 29 2.11 -4.75 -22.37
C LEU A 29 1.86 -5.04 -23.85
N ASP A 30 2.79 -5.72 -24.49
CA ASP A 30 2.59 -6.30 -25.81
C ASP A 30 1.94 -7.69 -25.71
N GLN A 31 1.63 -8.28 -26.86
CA GLN A 31 0.96 -9.58 -26.90
C GLN A 31 1.84 -10.70 -26.31
N GLU A 32 3.15 -10.65 -26.51
CA GLU A 32 4.09 -11.63 -25.97
C GLU A 32 4.12 -11.61 -24.44
N ALA A 33 4.07 -10.42 -23.84
CA ALA A 33 3.98 -10.22 -22.40
C ALA A 33 2.65 -10.76 -21.83
N ILE A 34 1.53 -10.58 -22.55
CA ILE A 34 0.23 -11.13 -22.18
C ILE A 34 0.21 -12.66 -22.26
N ASP A 35 0.78 -13.22 -23.31
CA ASP A 35 0.86 -14.67 -23.51
C ASP A 35 1.77 -15.31 -22.44
N SER A 36 2.89 -14.66 -22.12
CA SER A 36 3.79 -15.08 -21.04
C SER A 36 3.10 -15.00 -19.67
N PHE A 37 2.34 -13.95 -19.39
CA PHE A 37 1.53 -13.89 -18.16
C PHE A 37 0.52 -15.04 -18.08
N THR A 38 -0.14 -15.37 -19.19
CA THR A 38 -1.13 -16.47 -19.25
C THR A 38 -0.49 -17.82 -19.01
N ARG A 39 0.72 -18.05 -19.54
CA ARG A 39 1.47 -19.30 -19.39
C ARG A 39 2.16 -19.43 -18.03
N ASP A 40 2.83 -18.38 -17.59
CA ASP A 40 3.78 -18.41 -16.47
C ASP A 40 3.17 -17.84 -15.17
N GLY A 41 2.03 -17.14 -15.26
CA GLY A 41 1.30 -16.56 -14.13
C GLY A 41 1.87 -15.22 -13.61
N PHE A 42 2.94 -14.72 -14.21
CA PHE A 42 3.55 -13.43 -13.89
C PHE A 42 4.16 -12.78 -15.14
N VAL A 43 4.36 -11.46 -15.09
CA VAL A 43 5.06 -10.71 -16.13
C VAL A 43 5.81 -9.53 -15.52
N LEU A 44 6.96 -9.20 -16.11
CA LEU A 44 7.72 -8.01 -15.75
C LEU A 44 7.13 -6.80 -16.47
N LEU A 45 6.51 -5.89 -15.72
CA LEU A 45 6.13 -4.57 -16.25
C LEU A 45 7.29 -3.59 -16.05
N ARG A 46 7.96 -3.23 -17.14
CA ARG A 46 9.03 -2.21 -17.13
C ARG A 46 8.43 -0.82 -16.95
N ASP A 47 9.16 0.05 -16.26
CA ASP A 47 8.82 1.46 -16.06
C ASP A 47 7.40 1.70 -15.52
N ALA A 48 6.91 0.78 -14.68
CA ALA A 48 5.60 0.87 -14.02
C ALA A 48 5.43 2.17 -13.20
N PHE A 49 6.55 2.73 -12.75
CA PHE A 49 6.64 4.03 -12.11
C PHE A 49 7.97 4.70 -12.48
N SER A 50 8.00 6.03 -12.42
CA SER A 50 9.23 6.80 -12.65
C SER A 50 10.28 6.53 -11.58
N SER A 51 11.56 6.72 -11.90
CA SER A 51 12.66 6.58 -10.93
C SER A 51 12.50 7.49 -9.71
N SER A 52 12.00 8.71 -9.91
CA SER A 52 11.72 9.66 -8.81
C SER A 52 10.60 9.18 -7.90
N THR A 53 9.54 8.60 -8.48
CA THR A 53 8.46 7.98 -7.70
C THR A 53 8.98 6.80 -6.89
N ALA A 54 9.79 5.94 -7.52
CA ALA A 54 10.41 4.80 -6.87
C ALA A 54 11.26 5.22 -5.66
N GLU A 55 12.04 6.28 -5.82
CA GLU A 55 12.91 6.83 -4.77
C GLU A 55 12.09 7.32 -3.57
N LYS A 56 11.08 8.15 -3.81
CA LYS A 56 10.18 8.62 -2.75
C LYS A 56 9.51 7.46 -2.02
N CYS A 57 9.07 6.42 -2.75
CA CYS A 57 8.50 5.23 -2.13
C CYS A 57 9.52 4.49 -1.26
N ARG A 58 10.78 4.35 -1.71
CA ARG A 58 11.84 3.73 -0.90
C ARG A 58 12.10 4.52 0.38
N ASP A 59 12.14 5.85 0.32
CA ASP A 59 12.35 6.68 1.50
C ASP A 59 11.22 6.52 2.51
N LEU A 60 9.97 6.51 2.05
CA LEU A 60 8.81 6.28 2.92
C LEU A 60 8.84 4.91 3.61
N ILE A 61 9.23 3.86 2.89
CA ILE A 61 9.39 2.52 3.46
C ILE A 61 10.47 2.55 4.54
N TRP A 62 11.61 3.19 4.27
CA TRP A 62 12.69 3.29 5.26
C TRP A 62 12.28 4.07 6.50
N THR A 63 11.62 5.22 6.36
CA THR A 63 11.12 6.00 7.49
C THR A 63 10.18 5.19 8.39
N ARG A 64 9.35 4.31 7.81
CA ARG A 64 8.48 3.44 8.61
C ARG A 64 9.28 2.32 9.29
N LEU A 65 10.22 1.70 8.59
CA LEU A 65 11.06 0.63 9.14
C LEU A 65 11.96 1.10 10.28
N GLU A 66 12.45 2.33 10.22
CA GLU A 66 13.24 2.95 11.29
C GLU A 66 12.48 2.98 12.62
N GLN A 67 11.15 3.12 12.60
CA GLN A 67 10.31 3.07 13.80
C GLN A 67 10.31 1.69 14.45
N ASP A 68 10.58 0.63 13.68
CA ASP A 68 10.71 -0.75 14.18
C ASP A 68 12.18 -1.11 14.52
N GLY A 69 13.10 -0.13 14.40
CA GLY A 69 14.53 -0.31 14.61
C GLY A 69 15.27 -0.94 13.43
N ILE A 70 14.61 -1.05 12.27
CA ILE A 70 15.17 -1.61 11.04
C ILE A 70 15.70 -0.46 10.18
N THR A 71 16.97 -0.52 9.82
CA THR A 71 17.68 0.53 9.07
C THR A 71 18.18 0.00 7.73
N LYS A 72 18.88 0.83 6.94
CA LYS A 72 19.55 0.38 5.71
C LYS A 72 20.70 -0.59 5.95
N ASP A 73 21.20 -0.72 7.18
CA ASP A 73 22.20 -1.72 7.53
C ASP A 73 21.56 -3.12 7.62
N PRO A 74 22.00 -4.09 6.79
CA PRO A 74 21.46 -5.46 6.81
C PRO A 74 21.56 -6.15 8.18
N SER A 75 22.49 -5.72 9.05
CA SER A 75 22.60 -6.27 10.41
C SER A 75 21.35 -6.03 11.27
N THR A 76 20.55 -5.02 10.92
CA THR A 76 19.32 -4.62 11.63
C THR A 76 18.06 -5.34 11.13
N TRP A 77 18.15 -6.12 10.05
CA TRP A 77 17.00 -6.78 9.40
C TRP A 77 16.59 -8.09 10.08
N VAL A 78 17.04 -8.30 11.32
CA VAL A 78 16.88 -9.58 12.03
C VAL A 78 15.43 -10.04 12.04
N GLU A 79 15.20 -11.32 11.71
CA GLU A 79 13.91 -11.95 11.88
C GLU A 79 13.52 -11.88 13.36
N ARG A 80 12.67 -10.93 13.71
CA ARG A 80 11.87 -11.02 14.93
C ARG A 80 10.95 -12.22 14.73
N HIS A 81 11.43 -13.43 15.06
CA HIS A 81 10.60 -14.62 15.07
C HIS A 81 9.34 -14.35 15.90
N GLY A 82 8.18 -14.49 15.25
CA GLY A 82 6.89 -14.58 15.92
C GLY A 82 5.88 -13.56 15.43
N ILE A 83 5.05 -13.98 14.47
CA ILE A 83 3.62 -13.77 14.66
C ILE A 83 3.26 -14.62 15.90
N PRO A 84 2.85 -14.06 17.06
CA PRO A 84 2.25 -14.87 18.11
C PRO A 84 0.81 -15.21 17.67
N GLY A 85 0.69 -16.04 16.66
CA GLY A 85 -0.56 -16.48 16.06
C GLY A 85 -0.75 -17.98 16.30
N ASN A 86 -0.79 -18.40 17.57
CA ASN A 86 -1.57 -19.58 18.01
C ASN A 86 -1.66 -19.80 19.54
N SER A 87 -1.16 -18.91 20.40
CA SER A 87 -1.35 -19.01 21.86
C SER A 87 -2.66 -18.34 22.32
N ALA A 88 -3.79 -18.80 21.80
CA ALA A 88 -5.17 -18.62 22.29
C ALA A 88 -6.06 -19.04 21.12
N VAL A 89 -6.52 -20.29 21.04
CA VAL A 89 -7.76 -20.75 21.67
C VAL A 89 -7.64 -22.25 21.97
N LEU A 90 -7.21 -22.62 23.18
CA LEU A 90 -7.78 -23.78 23.85
C LEU A 90 -8.51 -23.24 25.07
N TYR A 91 -9.73 -22.76 24.82
CA TYR A 91 -10.72 -22.55 25.85
C TYR A 91 -10.99 -23.90 26.52
N ARG A 92 -10.50 -24.00 27.76
CA ARG A 92 -11.11 -24.70 28.88
C ARG A 92 -12.62 -24.93 28.68
N ASN A 93 -13.00 -26.19 28.48
CA ASN A 93 -14.28 -26.85 28.77
C ASN A 93 -13.91 -28.35 28.82
N SER A 94 -14.17 -29.16 29.84
CA SER A 94 -15.21 -29.16 30.85
C SER A 94 -14.64 -29.81 32.12
N GLU A 95 -14.94 -29.23 33.28
CA GLU A 95 -15.14 -30.05 34.48
C GLU A 95 -16.44 -30.83 34.26
N GLU A 96 -16.36 -32.17 34.31
CA GLU A 96 -17.19 -33.10 35.10
C GLU A 96 -16.68 -34.53 34.89
#